data_AF-A0A933LVI6-F1
#
_entry.id   AF-A0A933LVI6-F1
#
_cell.length_a   1.000
_cell.length_b   1.000
_cell.length_c   1.000
_cell.angle_alpha   90.00
_cell.angle_beta   90.00
_cell.angle_gamma   90.00
#
_symmetry.space_group_name_H-M   'P 1'
#
loop_
_entity.id
_entity.type
_entity.pdbx_description
1 polymer ?
#
loop_
_entity_poly.entity_id
_entity_poly.type
_entity_poly.pdbx_seq_one_letter_code
_entity_poly.pdbx_strand_id
1 'polypeptide(L)' 'MEVPVLATAGHIPGFDPEKDLGLPGEYPFTRGPYPTMYRGRLWTMRQFA' A
#
# COMPACT_ATOMS: atom_id res chain seq x y z
N MET A 1 14.57 13.26 -5.33
CA MET A 1 14.43 11.87 -5.81
C MET A 1 14.33 11.95 -7.31
N GLU A 2 15.28 11.35 -8.03
CA GLU A 2 15.18 11.28 -9.49
C GLU A 2 14.11 10.24 -9.86
N VAL A 3 13.29 10.56 -10.86
CA VAL A 3 12.19 9.70 -11.32
C VAL A 3 12.54 9.21 -12.72
N PRO A 4 12.62 7.89 -12.94
CA PRO A 4 12.90 7.35 -14.26
C PRO A 4 11.73 7.63 -15.22
N VAL A 5 12.03 7.76 -16.51
CA VAL A 5 11.02 7.94 -17.57
C VAL A 5 10.10 6.72 -17.68
N LEU A 6 10.60 5.53 -17.33
CA LEU A 6 9.84 4.29 -17.29
C LEU A 6 10.22 3.47 -16.05
N ALA A 7 9.28 3.27 -15.13
CA ALA A 7 9.45 2.38 -13.98
C ALA A 7 9.10 0.94 -14.36
N THR A 8 10.06 0.04 -14.18
CA THR A 8 9.92 -1.40 -14.44
C THR A 8 10.28 -2.21 -13.20
N ALA A 9 9.93 -3.50 -13.16
CA ALA A 9 10.27 -4.38 -12.05
C ALA A 9 11.78 -4.46 -11.76
N GLY A 10 12.66 -4.21 -12.75
CA GLY A 10 14.11 -4.18 -12.54
C GLY A 10 14.61 -3.03 -11.64
N HIS A 11 13.76 -2.02 -11.38
CA HIS A 11 14.10 -0.89 -10.51
C HIS A 11 13.91 -1.18 -9.01
N ILE A 12 13.32 -2.32 -8.66
CA ILE A 12 13.10 -2.78 -7.28
C ILE A 12 13.76 -4.15 -7.06
N PRO A 13 15.11 -4.23 -7.11
CA PRO A 13 15.82 -5.48 -6.92
C PRO A 13 15.62 -6.02 -5.49
N GLY A 14 15.30 -7.31 -5.38
CA GLY A 14 15.12 -7.99 -4.10
C GLY A 14 13.79 -7.71 -3.39
N PHE A 15 12.86 -7.01 -4.04
CA PHE A 15 11.50 -6.81 -3.53
C PHE A 15 10.67 -8.09 -3.69
N ASP A 16 10.11 -8.58 -2.60
CA ASP A 16 9.20 -9.71 -2.57
C ASP A 16 7.76 -9.21 -2.32
N PRO A 17 6.87 -9.22 -3.33
CA PRO A 17 5.50 -8.73 -3.18
C PRO A 17 4.68 -9.46 -2.11
N GLU A 18 4.97 -10.73 -1.82
CA GLU A 18 4.19 -11.46 -0.81
C GLU A 18 4.61 -11.07 0.60
N LYS A 19 5.92 -10.86 0.82
CA LYS A 19 6.47 -10.52 2.13
C LYS A 19 6.44 -9.02 2.43
N ASP A 20 6.85 -8.19 1.47
CA ASP A 20 7.08 -6.75 1.70
C ASP A 20 5.82 -5.93 1.49
N LEU A 21 4.93 -6.39 0.60
CA LEU A 21 3.66 -5.72 0.31
C LEU A 21 2.47 -6.39 1.02
N GLY A 22 2.45 -7.73 1.11
CA GLY A 22 1.47 -8.51 1.87
C GLY A 22 0.02 -8.33 1.40
N LEU A 23 -0.94 -9.02 2.03
CA LEU A 23 -2.37 -8.80 1.77
C LEU A 23 -2.93 -7.64 2.62
N PRO A 24 -4.02 -6.97 2.17
CA PRO A 24 -4.70 -5.98 3.02
C PRO A 24 -5.18 -6.61 4.32
N GLY A 25 -4.97 -5.93 5.45
CA GLY A 25 -5.34 -6.43 6.77
C GLY A 25 -4.40 -7.48 7.36
N GLU A 26 -3.28 -7.76 6.72
CA GLU A 26 -2.24 -8.66 7.22
C GLU A 26 -0.90 -7.92 7.31
N TYR A 27 0.00 -8.37 8.21
CA TYR A 27 1.35 -7.83 8.29
C TYR A 27 2.06 -7.97 6.92
N PRO A 28 2.80 -6.96 6.43
CA PRO A 28 3.23 -5.71 7.10
C PRO A 28 2.25 -4.53 7.01
N PHE A 29 1.00 -4.77 6.62
CA PHE A 29 -0.07 -3.77 6.50
C PHE A 29 0.22 -2.65 5.49
N THR A 30 1.17 -2.86 4.57
CA THR A 30 1.53 -1.90 3.52
C THR A 30 0.34 -1.58 2.60
N ARG A 31 -0.56 -2.56 2.35
CA ARG A 31 -1.82 -2.37 1.60
C ARG A 31 -2.99 -1.83 2.43
N GLY A 32 -2.75 -1.56 3.71
CA GLY A 32 -3.72 -1.04 4.67
C GLY A 32 -4.08 -2.04 5.78
N PRO A 33 -4.59 -1.55 6.92
CA PRO A 33 -4.79 -2.36 8.13
C PRO A 33 -6.09 -3.18 8.13
N TYR A 34 -6.99 -2.98 7.17
CA TYR A 34 -8.27 -3.68 7.12
C TYR A 34 -8.43 -4.48 5.81
N PRO A 35 -8.91 -5.74 5.83
CA PRO A 35 -9.02 -6.57 4.62
C PRO A 35 -9.89 -5.96 3.51
N THR A 36 -10.94 -5.22 3.88
CA THR A 36 -11.87 -4.61 2.92
C THR A 36 -11.60 -3.14 2.63
N MET A 37 -10.76 -2.48 3.44
CA MET A 37 -10.49 -1.04 3.39
C MET A 37 -11.77 -0.20 3.14
N TYR A 38 -11.70 0.78 2.24
CA TYR A 38 -12.78 1.69 1.90
C TYR A 38 -13.92 1.06 1.11
N ARG A 39 -13.81 -0.21 0.69
CA ARG A 39 -14.96 -0.96 0.16
C ARG A 39 -15.93 -1.39 1.28
N GLY A 40 -15.43 -1.55 2.51
CA GLY A 40 -16.25 -1.89 3.68
C GLY A 40 -16.69 -0.66 4.48
N ARG A 41 -15.75 0.26 4.76
CA ARG A 41 -16.03 1.50 5.49
C ARG A 41 -15.16 2.63 4.95
N LEU A 42 -15.79 3.73 4.51
CA LEU A 42 -15.08 4.93 4.08
C LEU A 42 -14.24 5.53 5.22
N TRP A 43 -13.21 6.29 4.88
CA TRP A 43 -12.48 7.07 5.87
C TRP A 43 -13.41 8.08 6.55
N THR A 44 -13.14 8.37 7.82
CA THR A 44 -13.89 9.40 8.53
C THR A 44 -13.46 10.77 8.03
N MET A 45 -14.38 11.50 7.40
CA MET A 45 -14.19 12.94 7.15
C MET A 45 -14.34 13.67 8.48
N ARG A 46 -13.21 13.99 9.12
CA ARG A 46 -13.19 14.71 10.39
C ARG A 46 -13.03 16.20 10.13
N GLN A 47 -14.08 16.98 10.38
CA GLN A 47 -13.97 18.44 10.42
C GLN A 47 -13.20 18.86 11.67
N PHE A 48 -12.23 19.76 11.47
CA PHE A 48 -11.62 20.49 12.57
C PHE A 48 -12.53 21.66 12.92
N ALA A 49 -12.80 21.82 14.21
CA ALA A 49 -13.52 22.95 14.78
C ALA A 49 -12.59 23.66 15.75
#